data_AF-A0AA90GE69-F1
#
_entry.id   AF-A0AA90GE69-F1
#
_cell.length_a   1.000
_cell.length_b   1.000
_cell.length_c   1.000
_cell.angle_alpha   90.00
_cell.angle_beta   90.00
_cell.angle_gamma   90.00
#
_symmetry.space_group_name_H-M   'P 1'
#
loop_
_entity.id
_entity.type
_entity.pdbx_description
1 polymer ?
#
loop_
_entity_poly.entity_id
_entity_poly.type
_entity_poly.pdbx_seq_one_letter_code
_entity_poly.pdbx_strand_id
1 'polypeptide(L)'
;MTPTLPILALGLALCLPAHAAAQQPVQHAAGNSNPYNSPIQRANPNSRQGSMPAAPPVRGPSTDPYQRPPTLDNRGIGNGDNLRRQQQTPNLEPTRPPRDNPRAP
;
A
#
# COMPACT_ATOMS: atom_id res chain seq x y z
N MET A 1 -46.40 -27.14 65.06
CA MET A 1 -45.11 -26.89 64.37
C MET A 1 -45.24 -25.58 63.63
N THR A 2 -44.51 -24.54 64.04
CA THR A 2 -44.61 -23.19 63.46
C THR A 2 -43.81 -23.13 62.16
N PRO A 3 -44.42 -22.76 61.01
CA PRO A 3 -43.75 -22.77 59.71
C PRO A 3 -42.86 -21.53 59.47
N THR A 4 -42.36 -20.89 60.52
CA THR A 4 -41.63 -19.62 60.41
C THR A 4 -40.27 -19.79 59.72
N LEU A 5 -39.55 -20.87 60.04
CA LEU A 5 -38.25 -21.18 59.42
C LEU A 5 -38.32 -21.40 57.90
N PRO A 6 -39.22 -22.25 57.37
CA PRO A 6 -39.30 -22.43 55.91
C PRO A 6 -39.73 -21.16 55.16
N ILE A 7 -40.59 -20.32 55.76
CA ILE A 7 -41.01 -19.05 55.15
C ILE A 7 -39.82 -18.08 55.05
N LEU A 8 -39.00 -17.99 56.12
CA LEU A 8 -37.85 -17.10 56.16
C LEU A 8 -36.74 -17.57 55.20
N ALA A 9 -36.54 -18.89 55.09
CA ALA A 9 -35.62 -19.48 54.12
C ALA A 9 -36.05 -19.21 52.67
N LEU A 10 -37.35 -19.31 52.37
CA LEU A 10 -37.88 -19.03 51.03
C LEU A 10 -37.77 -17.54 50.67
N GLY A 11 -38.05 -16.65 51.63
CA GLY A 11 -37.86 -15.21 51.46
C GLY A 11 -36.40 -14.83 51.19
N LEU A 12 -35.46 -15.45 51.89
CA LEU A 12 -34.02 -15.23 51.66
C LEU A 12 -33.57 -15.74 50.29
N ALA A 13 -34.06 -16.90 49.86
CA ALA A 13 -33.76 -17.46 48.54
C ALA A 13 -34.29 -16.59 47.38
N LEU A 14 -35.47 -15.97 47.55
CA LEU A 14 -36.05 -15.05 46.58
C LEU A 14 -35.34 -13.69 46.52
N CYS A 15 -34.59 -13.33 47.56
CA CYS A 15 -33.89 -12.04 47.66
C CYS A 15 -32.43 -12.11 47.20
N LEU A 16 -31.97 -13.27 46.71
CA LEU A 16 -30.63 -13.38 46.13
C LEU A 16 -30.58 -12.54 44.83
N PRO A 17 -29.67 -11.57 44.71
CA PRO A 17 -29.47 -10.88 43.44
C PRO A 17 -28.96 -11.91 42.44
N ALA A 18 -29.72 -12.13 41.36
CA ALA A 18 -29.23 -12.81 40.19
C ALA A 18 -27.98 -12.07 39.72
N HIS A 19 -26.81 -12.65 39.97
CA HIS A 19 -25.56 -12.12 39.46
C HIS A 19 -25.64 -12.23 37.95
N ALA A 20 -25.99 -11.12 37.28
CA ALA A 20 -25.81 -10.98 35.86
C ALA A 20 -24.31 -11.15 35.60
N ALA A 21 -23.90 -12.33 35.16
CA ALA A 21 -22.54 -12.58 34.74
C ALA A 21 -22.18 -11.47 33.75
N ALA A 22 -21.13 -10.70 34.04
CA ALA A 22 -20.62 -9.70 33.12
C ALA A 22 -20.40 -10.41 31.79
N GLN A 23 -21.22 -10.06 30.79
CA GLN A 23 -21.08 -10.58 29.45
C GLN A 23 -19.72 -10.09 28.97
N GLN A 24 -18.72 -10.97 29.03
CA GLN A 24 -17.45 -10.75 28.36
C GLN A 24 -17.82 -10.37 26.92
N PRO A 25 -17.35 -9.22 26.39
CA PRO A 25 -17.57 -8.94 24.99
C PRO A 25 -16.98 -10.12 24.23
N VAL A 26 -17.83 -10.85 23.50
CA VAL A 26 -17.39 -11.91 22.61
C VAL A 26 -16.51 -11.19 21.59
N GLN A 27 -15.21 -11.24 21.81
CA GLN A 27 -14.19 -10.89 20.83
C GLN A 27 -14.39 -11.93 19.74
N HIS A 28 -15.31 -11.67 18.81
CA HIS A 28 -15.41 -12.42 17.58
C HIS A 28 -14.05 -12.22 16.93
N ALA A 29 -13.16 -13.20 17.14
CA ALA A 29 -11.89 -13.27 16.46
C ALA A 29 -12.22 -13.00 14.99
N ALA A 30 -11.58 -11.98 14.41
CA ALA A 30 -11.69 -11.64 13.01
C ALA A 30 -11.11 -12.80 12.19
N GLY A 31 -11.86 -13.90 12.14
CA GLY A 31 -11.57 -15.06 11.34
C GLY A 31 -11.72 -14.65 9.89
N ASN A 32 -10.78 -15.10 9.08
CA ASN A 32 -10.73 -14.81 7.64
C ASN A 32 -11.97 -15.32 6.85
N SER A 33 -12.95 -15.91 7.53
CA SER A 33 -14.17 -16.52 7.01
C SER A 33 -15.45 -15.72 7.25
N ASN A 34 -15.43 -14.58 7.96
CA ASN A 34 -16.61 -13.74 8.16
C ASN A 34 -16.59 -12.49 7.24
N PRO A 35 -17.42 -12.43 6.18
CA PRO A 35 -17.44 -11.28 5.26
C PRO A 35 -17.95 -9.98 5.90
N TYR A 36 -18.66 -10.08 7.04
CA TYR A 36 -19.29 -8.93 7.70
C TYR A 36 -18.49 -8.39 8.89
N ASN A 37 -17.39 -9.05 9.28
CA ASN A 37 -16.58 -8.64 10.44
C ASN A 37 -15.08 -8.92 10.24
N SER A 38 -14.54 -8.54 9.09
CA SER A 38 -13.09 -8.52 8.86
C SER A 38 -12.58 -7.06 8.94
N PRO A 39 -11.35 -6.82 9.41
CA PRO A 39 -10.73 -5.48 9.43
C PRO A 39 -10.65 -4.83 8.04
N ILE A 40 -10.80 -5.61 6.97
CA ILE A 40 -10.76 -5.19 5.58
C ILE A 40 -12.17 -5.35 4.99
N GLN A 41 -12.97 -4.28 5.03
CA GLN A 41 -14.30 -4.28 4.42
C GLN A 41 -14.21 -4.18 2.90
N ARG A 42 -14.59 -5.24 2.19
CA ARG A 42 -14.55 -5.30 0.71
C ARG A 42 -15.90 -4.93 0.11
N ALA A 43 -16.20 -3.63 0.01
CA ALA A 43 -17.44 -3.15 -0.60
C ALA A 43 -17.58 -3.50 -2.11
N ASN A 44 -16.46 -3.75 -2.79
CA ASN A 44 -16.41 -4.16 -4.19
C ASN A 44 -15.66 -5.50 -4.31
N PRO A 45 -16.26 -6.53 -4.95
CA PRO A 45 -15.62 -7.82 -5.18
C PRO A 45 -14.27 -7.76 -5.89
N ASN A 46 -14.00 -6.71 -6.67
CA ASN A 46 -12.74 -6.50 -7.39
C ASN A 46 -11.73 -5.61 -6.64
N SER A 47 -12.12 -4.97 -5.53
CA SER A 47 -11.19 -4.14 -4.74
C SER A 47 -10.16 -5.01 -4.02
N ARG A 48 -8.89 -4.63 -4.16
CA ARG A 48 -7.74 -5.19 -3.42
C ARG A 48 -7.19 -4.24 -2.36
N GLN A 49 -7.87 -3.11 -2.14
CA GLN A 49 -7.53 -2.14 -1.11
C GLN A 49 -7.53 -2.85 0.26
N GLY A 50 -6.44 -2.72 1.00
CA GLY A 50 -6.27 -3.34 2.32
C GLY A 50 -5.98 -4.84 2.31
N SER A 51 -6.12 -5.55 1.18
CA SER A 51 -5.79 -6.99 1.09
C SER A 51 -4.39 -7.26 0.55
N MET A 52 -3.72 -6.24 0.01
CA MET A 52 -2.32 -6.33 -0.37
C MET A 52 -1.41 -6.02 0.82
N PRO A 53 -0.34 -6.81 1.03
CA PRO A 53 0.72 -6.46 1.96
C PRO A 53 1.29 -5.08 1.62
N ALA A 54 1.53 -4.24 2.64
CA ALA A 54 2.15 -2.93 2.46
C ALA A 54 3.64 -3.04 2.07
N ALA A 55 4.30 -4.13 2.44
CA ALA A 55 5.70 -4.38 2.13
C ALA A 55 5.84 -5.21 0.84
N PRO A 56 6.78 -4.86 -0.04
CA PRO A 56 7.16 -5.72 -1.16
C PRO A 56 7.62 -7.10 -0.67
N PRO A 57 7.40 -8.18 -1.46
CA PRO A 57 7.91 -9.50 -1.12
C PRO A 57 9.42 -9.49 -0.90
N VAL A 58 9.90 -10.23 0.10
CA VAL A 58 11.34 -10.41 0.33
C VAL A 58 11.93 -11.17 -0.85
N ARG A 59 12.86 -10.55 -1.57
CA ARG A 59 13.54 -11.18 -2.71
C ARG A 59 14.43 -12.31 -2.18
N GLY A 60 14.21 -13.53 -2.67
CA GLY A 60 15.07 -14.68 -2.39
C GLY A 60 16.46 -14.53 -3.05
N PRO A 61 17.38 -15.47 -2.81
CA PRO A 61 18.67 -15.48 -3.49
C PRO A 61 18.44 -15.50 -5.01
N SER A 62 18.97 -14.50 -5.70
CA SER A 62 18.82 -14.38 -7.15
C SER A 62 19.89 -15.21 -7.85
N THR A 63 19.49 -15.99 -8.85
CA THR A 63 20.39 -16.59 -9.85
C THR A 63 20.65 -15.63 -11.01
N ASP A 64 20.10 -14.41 -10.96
CA ASP A 64 20.35 -13.42 -12.00
C ASP A 64 21.86 -13.11 -12.04
N PRO A 65 22.44 -13.05 -13.25
CA PRO A 65 23.83 -12.63 -13.39
C PRO A 65 24.00 -11.21 -12.86
N TYR A 66 25.16 -10.96 -12.25
CA TYR A 66 25.49 -9.64 -11.73
C TYR A 66 25.46 -8.61 -12.86
N GLN A 67 24.47 -7.71 -12.83
CA GLN A 67 24.38 -6.62 -13.79
C GLN A 67 25.49 -5.62 -13.49
N ARG A 68 26.38 -5.39 -14.46
CA ARG A 68 27.42 -4.38 -14.32
C ARG A 68 26.75 -2.99 -14.24
N PRO A 69 27.18 -2.11 -13.33
CA PRO A 69 26.64 -0.77 -13.25
C PRO A 69 26.89 -0.03 -14.57
N PRO A 70 25.98 0.87 -14.98
CA PRO A 70 26.21 1.72 -16.14
C PRO A 70 27.44 2.60 -15.89
N THR A 71 28.42 2.52 -16.78
CA THR A 71 29.62 3.35 -16.81
C THR A 71 29.71 4.07 -18.15
N LEU A 72 30.69 4.95 -18.26
CA LEU A 72 31.03 5.60 -19.52
C LEU A 72 31.58 4.58 -20.53
N ASP A 73 32.48 3.69 -20.08
CA ASP A 73 33.15 2.69 -20.93
C ASP A 73 32.19 1.65 -21.50
N ASN A 74 31.18 1.24 -20.73
CA ASN A 74 30.17 0.29 -21.18
C ASN A 74 28.97 0.97 -21.88
N ARG A 75 29.04 2.30 -22.11
CA ARG A 75 27.98 3.12 -22.73
C ARG A 75 26.63 3.08 -22.00
N GLY A 76 26.60 2.64 -20.74
CA GLY A 76 25.39 2.60 -19.92
C GLY A 76 24.98 3.98 -19.41
N ILE A 77 25.94 4.91 -19.29
CA ILE A 77 25.67 6.33 -19.09
C ILE A 77 25.66 6.93 -20.49
N GLY A 78 24.50 7.40 -20.98
CA GLY A 78 24.20 7.79 -22.38
C GLY A 78 25.05 8.90 -23.03
N ASN A 79 26.28 9.13 -22.56
CA ASN A 79 27.27 10.04 -23.10
C ASN A 79 28.41 9.32 -23.86
N GLY A 80 28.42 7.98 -23.87
CA GLY A 80 29.47 7.18 -24.52
C GLY A 80 29.60 7.40 -26.04
N ASP A 81 28.52 7.83 -26.71
CA ASP A 81 28.53 8.13 -28.15
C ASP A 81 29.33 9.41 -28.49
N ASN A 82 29.54 10.31 -27.52
CA ASN A 82 30.26 11.56 -27.74
C ASN A 82 31.78 11.44 -27.58
N LEU A 83 32.31 10.34 -27.04
CA LEU A 83 33.76 10.16 -26.87
C LEU A 83 34.52 9.99 -28.18
N ARG A 84 33.84 9.55 -29.25
CA ARG A 84 34.45 9.28 -30.55
C ARG A 84 34.11 10.31 -31.62
N ARG A 85 33.25 11.30 -31.32
CA ARG A 85 32.92 12.34 -32.30
C ARG A 85 33.95 13.45 -32.23
N GLN A 86 34.73 13.58 -33.30
CA GLN A 86 35.56 14.74 -33.52
C GLN A 86 34.64 15.97 -33.58
N GLN A 87 34.87 16.94 -32.69
CA GLN A 87 34.02 18.11 -32.57
C GLN A 87 34.17 18.96 -33.83
N GLN A 88 33.16 18.95 -34.70
CA GLN A 88 33.15 19.76 -35.93
C GLN A 88 32.55 21.13 -35.64
N THR A 89 33.19 22.19 -36.15
CA THR A 89 32.65 23.55 -36.10
C THR A 89 31.34 23.61 -36.91
N PRO A 90 30.24 24.14 -36.34
CA PRO A 90 28.98 24.28 -37.08
C PRO A 90 29.16 25.26 -38.25
N ASN A 91 28.51 24.99 -39.38
CA ASN A 91 28.43 25.95 -40.48
C ASN A 91 27.49 27.09 -40.07
N LEU A 92 28.03 28.31 -39.97
CA LEU A 92 27.32 29.52 -39.55
C LEU A 92 26.82 30.37 -40.73
N GLU A 93 26.95 29.89 -41.97
CA GLU A 93 26.46 30.64 -43.12
C GLU A 93 24.92 30.69 -43.13
N PRO A 94 24.33 31.89 -43.28
CA PRO A 94 22.89 32.03 -43.44
C PRO A 94 22.42 31.24 -44.67
N THR A 95 21.62 30.19 -44.46
CA THR A 95 21.03 29.39 -45.56
C THR A 95 19.98 30.17 -46.34
N ARG A 96 19.47 31.27 -45.78
CA ARG A 96 18.43 32.09 -46.40
C ARG A 96 19.05 33.30 -47.09
N PRO A 97 18.67 33.60 -48.35
CA PRO A 97 19.07 34.84 -48.99
C PRO A 97 18.60 36.06 -48.14
N PRO A 98 19.38 37.16 -48.12
CA PRO A 98 18.97 38.40 -47.48
C PRO A 98 17.54 38.78 -47.91
N ARG A 99 16.67 39.08 -46.95
CA ARG A 99 15.30 39.52 -47.26
C ARG A 99 15.36 41.00 -47.61
N ASP A 100 15.19 41.31 -48.89
CA ASP A 100 15.03 42.68 -49.36
C ASP A 100 13.67 43.21 -48.88
N ASN A 101 13.66 43.92 -47.75
CA ASN A 101 12.49 44.64 -47.27
C ASN A 101 12.69 46.14 -47.51
N PRO A 102 12.26 46.71 -48.65
CA PRO A 102 11.93 48.11 -48.68
C PRO A 102 10.63 48.27 -47.88
N ARG A 103 10.74 48.80 -46.66
CA ARG A 103 9.58 49.30 -45.93
C ARG A 103 8.94 50.40 -46.78
N ALA A 104 7.87 50.07 -47.49
CA ALA A 104 7.08 51.08 -48.19
C ALA A 104 6.50 52.06 -47.16
N PRO A 105 6.48 53.38 -47.47
CA PRO A 105 5.96 54.42 -46.56
C PRO A 105 4.46 54.29 -46.30
#